data_AF-A0A2M8LBH9-F1
#
_entry.id   AF-A0A2M8LBH9-F1
#
_cell.length_a   1.000
_cell.length_b   1.000
_cell.length_c   1.000
_cell.angle_alpha   90.00
_cell.angle_beta   90.00
_cell.angle_gamma   90.00
#
_symmetry.space_group_name_H-M   'P 1'
#
loop_
_entity.id
_entity.type
_entity.pdbx_description
1 polymer ?
#
loop_
_entity_poly.entity_id
_entity_poly.type
_entity_poly.pdbx_seq_one_letter_code
_entity_poly.pdbx_strand_id
1 'polypeptide(L)'
;MSSNEIRQKFFAFFEARRHKIIPSSSLVPDGDPSVLFTTAGMQQFKPYYLGKKDAMADFKSFNTVSSQKCIRTSDIEEVGDISHLTFFEMLGNFSFGGYFKEEAIRYAYEFIVSELGLSIDYVTVFVGDENVPFDKESYEIWKDFVPEEKIKKFGKEDNFWGPTGKEGPCGPTTEIYVNGVEVWNIVFNEYYCWPKADQPGAGLDDQILEKLPTPGVDTGMGLERLSMMVQKTPTIFETDLFGHIIREIEKASGVSYFDSGYEKVFRIIADHIKAIVFILSDGVAPSNSERGYVLRRLIRRTVRHLKILNMDSSFMLKAAKIAMEDYKETYPDLIRKEKEILNELKAEEERFEKTLKEGLKQFEKFSSHGISGHDAFILFSTYGFPFEETLELAKERGIKVDEGGFKDEFKRHQDVSRVGMEKKFKGGLSGSSPEEARLHTATHLLHQALREVLGLHIAQKGSNITPERLRFDFSHAEKMTQEELKEVEDLVNRKINEKLPVTIEEMTLEEAREMGAIGIFGDKYGERIKVYSIGGFSKEICGGP
;
A
#
# COMPACT_ATOMS: atom_id res chain seq x y z
N MET A 1 -21.24 -11.64 -19.49
CA MET A 1 -21.36 -11.46 -18.04
C MET A 1 -20.49 -10.26 -17.68
N SER A 2 -21.04 -9.26 -16.99
CA SER A 2 -20.27 -8.13 -16.48
C SER A 2 -19.38 -8.56 -15.31
N SER A 3 -18.37 -7.75 -14.99
CA SER A 3 -17.50 -7.98 -13.83
C SER A 3 -18.28 -8.09 -12.52
N ASN A 4 -19.34 -7.28 -12.35
CA ASN A 4 -20.21 -7.37 -11.17
C ASN A 4 -21.00 -8.69 -11.13
N GLU A 5 -21.55 -9.13 -12.27
CA GLU A 5 -22.21 -10.43 -12.35
C GLU A 5 -21.24 -11.59 -12.03
N ILE A 6 -19.99 -11.51 -12.49
CA ILE A 6 -18.93 -12.48 -12.17
C ILE A 6 -18.68 -12.50 -10.64
N ARG A 7 -18.51 -11.33 -10.03
CA ARG A 7 -18.30 -11.18 -8.57
C ARG A 7 -19.45 -11.77 -7.77
N GLN A 8 -20.69 -11.43 -8.11
CA GLN A 8 -21.88 -11.95 -7.42
C GLN A 8 -22.02 -13.46 -7.62
N LYS A 9 -21.73 -13.96 -8.82
CA LYS A 9 -21.75 -15.40 -9.10
C LYS A 9 -20.71 -16.16 -8.28
N PHE A 10 -19.52 -15.61 -8.14
CA PHE A 10 -18.46 -16.16 -7.28
C PHE A 10 -18.92 -16.23 -5.81
N PHE A 11 -19.48 -15.15 -5.27
CA PHE A 11 -20.00 -15.14 -3.90
C PHE A 11 -21.13 -16.15 -3.70
N ALA A 12 -22.11 -16.20 -4.59
CA ALA A 12 -23.21 -17.15 -4.50
C ALA A 12 -22.72 -18.61 -4.57
N PHE A 13 -21.75 -18.90 -5.43
CA PHE A 13 -21.16 -20.23 -5.57
C PHE A 13 -20.50 -20.73 -4.28
N PHE A 14 -19.75 -19.86 -3.59
CA PHE A 14 -19.08 -20.22 -2.34
C PHE A 14 -20.00 -20.14 -1.11
N GLU A 15 -20.97 -19.22 -1.10
CA GLU A 15 -22.00 -19.17 -0.05
C GLU A 15 -22.84 -20.44 -0.01
N ALA A 16 -23.23 -20.99 -1.18
CA ALA A 16 -23.88 -22.29 -1.28
C ALA A 16 -23.03 -23.45 -0.71
N ARG A 17 -21.71 -23.24 -0.60
CA ARG A 17 -20.72 -24.15 0.00
C ARG A 17 -20.31 -23.72 1.42
N ARG A 18 -21.17 -22.97 2.11
CA ARG A 18 -21.02 -22.52 3.51
C ARG A 18 -19.81 -21.61 3.77
N HIS A 19 -19.30 -20.93 2.74
CA HIS A 19 -18.33 -19.87 2.95
C HIS A 19 -19.04 -18.62 3.44
N LYS A 20 -18.46 -17.94 4.43
CA LYS A 20 -18.94 -16.63 4.86
C LYS A 20 -18.40 -15.56 3.92
N ILE A 21 -19.28 -14.75 3.33
CA ILE A 21 -18.87 -13.56 2.56
C ILE A 21 -18.29 -12.52 3.53
N ILE A 22 -17.05 -12.11 3.28
CA ILE A 22 -16.31 -11.13 4.07
C ILE A 22 -16.05 -9.89 3.19
N PRO A 23 -16.34 -8.67 3.69
CA PRO A 23 -16.05 -7.45 2.94
C PRO A 23 -14.54 -7.26 2.79
N SER A 24 -14.15 -6.52 1.76
CA SER A 24 -12.75 -6.15 1.55
C SER A 24 -12.20 -5.31 2.71
N SER A 25 -11.00 -5.62 3.19
CA SER A 25 -10.23 -4.77 4.09
C SER A 25 -9.66 -3.54 3.38
N SER A 26 -9.19 -2.57 4.17
CA SER A 26 -8.45 -1.40 3.69
C SER A 26 -7.24 -1.79 2.83
N LEU A 27 -6.88 -0.93 1.87
CA LEU A 27 -5.60 -0.94 1.16
C LEU A 27 -4.44 -0.58 2.07
N VAL A 28 -4.70 0.04 3.22
CA VAL A 28 -3.71 0.29 4.27
C VAL A 28 -3.76 -0.88 5.24
N PRO A 29 -2.76 -1.80 5.24
CA PRO A 29 -2.75 -2.94 6.13
C PRO A 29 -2.68 -2.47 7.60
N ASP A 30 -3.50 -3.06 8.44
CA ASP A 30 -3.47 -2.81 9.88
C ASP A 30 -2.39 -3.68 10.54
N GLY A 31 -1.46 -3.06 11.27
CA GLY A 31 -0.45 -3.77 12.05
C GLY A 31 0.66 -4.49 11.27
N ASP A 32 0.77 -4.33 9.94
CA ASP A 32 1.87 -4.91 9.14
C ASP A 32 2.78 -3.82 8.56
N PRO A 33 3.97 -3.55 9.16
CA PRO A 33 4.91 -2.55 8.66
C PRO A 33 5.76 -3.06 7.48
N SER A 34 5.64 -4.33 7.08
CA SER A 34 6.47 -4.92 6.03
C SER A 34 5.97 -4.61 4.61
N VAL A 35 4.71 -4.19 4.47
CA VAL A 35 4.09 -3.86 3.19
C VAL A 35 3.42 -2.50 3.22
N LEU A 36 3.57 -1.73 2.13
CA LEU A 36 2.94 -0.41 2.00
C LEU A 36 1.44 -0.52 1.76
N PHE A 37 1.00 -1.45 0.92
CA PHE A 37 -0.41 -1.64 0.61
C PHE A 37 -0.80 -3.11 0.75
N THR A 38 -2.10 -3.34 0.83
CA THR A 38 -2.68 -4.68 0.67
C THR A 38 -2.41 -5.15 -0.77
N THR A 39 -1.60 -6.20 -0.93
CA THR A 39 -1.14 -6.77 -2.21
C THR A 39 -1.87 -8.07 -2.57
N ALA A 40 -2.51 -8.72 -1.60
CA ALA A 40 -3.19 -10.01 -1.77
C ALA A 40 -4.43 -10.15 -0.88
N GLY A 41 -5.41 -10.93 -1.35
CA GLY A 41 -6.64 -11.24 -0.62
C GLY A 41 -6.41 -11.90 0.73
N MET A 42 -5.35 -12.72 0.83
CA MET A 42 -5.03 -13.49 2.02
C MET A 42 -4.61 -12.65 3.23
N GLN A 43 -4.10 -11.43 3.01
CA GLN A 43 -3.47 -10.64 4.07
C GLN A 43 -4.41 -10.34 5.23
N GLN A 44 -5.69 -10.05 4.94
CA GLN A 44 -6.70 -9.83 5.98
C GLN A 44 -7.01 -11.08 6.82
N PHE A 45 -6.61 -12.26 6.31
CA PHE A 45 -6.85 -13.55 6.94
C PHE A 45 -5.60 -14.18 7.57
N LYS A 46 -4.42 -13.56 7.41
CA LYS A 46 -3.16 -14.04 7.98
C LYS A 46 -3.27 -14.46 9.46
N PRO A 47 -3.93 -13.70 10.37
CA PRO A 47 -4.04 -14.10 11.78
C PRO A 47 -4.77 -15.42 12.04
N TYR A 48 -5.68 -15.85 11.16
CA TYR A 48 -6.47 -17.08 11.33
C TYR A 48 -5.65 -18.33 10.98
N TYR A 49 -4.81 -18.26 9.94
CA TYR A 49 -3.84 -19.33 9.63
C TYR A 49 -2.82 -19.55 10.75
N LEU A 50 -2.58 -18.51 11.56
CA LEU A 50 -1.62 -18.56 12.67
C LEU A 50 -2.26 -18.95 14.01
N GLY A 51 -3.57 -19.22 14.04
CA GLY A 51 -4.31 -19.48 15.28
C GLY A 51 -4.35 -18.28 16.24
N LYS A 52 -3.95 -17.08 15.80
CA LYS A 52 -4.03 -15.84 16.60
C LYS A 52 -5.48 -15.33 16.71
N LYS A 53 -6.31 -15.68 15.74
CA LYS A 53 -7.76 -15.44 15.72
C LYS A 53 -8.50 -16.73 15.41
N ASP A 54 -9.76 -16.81 15.84
CA ASP A 54 -10.61 -17.98 15.65
C ASP A 54 -11.71 -17.67 14.63
N ALA A 55 -11.66 -18.36 13.49
CA ALA A 55 -12.61 -18.15 12.40
C ALA A 55 -14.05 -18.55 12.78
N MET A 56 -14.23 -19.56 13.63
CA MET A 56 -15.56 -19.93 14.12
C MET A 56 -16.10 -18.93 15.13
N ALA A 57 -15.25 -18.31 15.95
CA ALA A 57 -15.65 -17.24 16.84
C ALA A 57 -16.10 -16.01 16.04
N ASP A 58 -15.29 -15.58 15.06
CA ASP A 58 -15.43 -14.30 14.37
C ASP A 58 -16.41 -14.36 13.19
N PHE A 59 -16.38 -15.44 12.39
CA PHE A 59 -17.14 -15.55 11.15
C PHE A 59 -18.28 -16.57 11.20
N LYS A 60 -18.33 -17.40 12.26
CA LYS A 60 -19.23 -18.56 12.35
C LYS A 60 -19.05 -19.57 11.19
N SER A 61 -17.87 -19.57 10.57
CA SER A 61 -17.47 -20.51 9.53
C SER A 61 -15.96 -20.65 9.50
N PHE A 62 -15.46 -21.85 9.19
CA PHE A 62 -14.04 -22.09 8.89
C PHE A 62 -13.65 -21.61 7.48
N ASN A 63 -14.64 -21.23 6.67
CA ASN A 63 -14.46 -20.92 5.26
C ASN A 63 -14.96 -19.51 4.98
N THR A 64 -14.21 -18.73 4.22
CA THR A 64 -14.58 -17.36 3.86
C THR A 64 -14.39 -17.10 2.38
N VAL A 65 -15.12 -16.13 1.84
CA VAL A 65 -14.99 -15.68 0.46
C VAL A 65 -15.00 -14.15 0.42
N SER A 66 -14.15 -13.54 -0.40
CA SER A 66 -14.07 -12.07 -0.53
C SER A 66 -13.61 -11.63 -1.91
N SER A 67 -13.87 -10.35 -2.23
CA SER A 67 -13.23 -9.61 -3.33
C SER A 67 -12.37 -8.52 -2.71
N GLN A 68 -11.07 -8.76 -2.58
CA GLN A 68 -10.15 -7.84 -1.91
C GLN A 68 -9.59 -6.83 -2.91
N LYS A 69 -9.72 -5.54 -2.61
CA LYS A 69 -8.98 -4.49 -3.33
C LYS A 69 -7.48 -4.62 -3.05
N CYS A 70 -6.66 -4.62 -4.09
CA CYS A 70 -5.22 -4.79 -4.00
C CYS A 70 -4.48 -3.67 -4.76
N ILE A 71 -3.30 -3.32 -4.27
CA ILE A 71 -2.34 -2.47 -4.98
C ILE A 71 -1.01 -3.23 -5.14
N ARG A 72 -0.51 -3.31 -6.38
CA ARG A 72 0.83 -3.84 -6.68
C ARG A 72 1.72 -2.73 -7.23
N THR A 73 2.71 -2.33 -6.43
CA THR A 73 3.66 -1.28 -6.82
C THR A 73 4.82 -1.81 -7.66
N SER A 74 5.05 -3.13 -7.64
CA SER A 74 6.05 -3.80 -8.47
C SER A 74 5.73 -3.71 -9.96
N ASP A 75 4.43 -3.67 -10.30
CA ASP A 75 3.94 -3.86 -11.67
C ASP A 75 3.68 -2.53 -12.39
N ILE A 76 4.00 -1.38 -11.76
CA ILE A 76 3.68 -0.03 -12.25
C ILE A 76 4.30 0.25 -13.63
N GLU A 77 5.45 -0.34 -13.95
CA GLU A 77 6.13 -0.10 -15.22
C GLU A 77 5.60 -0.99 -16.37
N GLU A 78 5.00 -2.12 -16.01
CA GLU A 78 4.35 -3.09 -16.89
C GLU A 78 2.94 -2.64 -17.28
N VAL A 79 2.29 -1.80 -16.47
CA VAL A 79 0.96 -1.25 -16.75
C VAL A 79 0.88 -0.67 -18.17
N GLY A 80 -0.22 -1.01 -18.84
CA GLY A 80 -0.49 -0.64 -20.23
C GLY A 80 -0.18 -1.75 -21.24
N ASP A 81 0.34 -2.88 -20.77
CA ASP A 81 0.35 -4.13 -21.52
C ASP A 81 -1.06 -4.77 -21.60
N ILE A 82 -1.14 -6.10 -21.74
CA ILE A 82 -2.42 -6.79 -21.89
C ILE A 82 -3.10 -7.16 -20.56
N SER A 83 -2.39 -7.17 -19.41
CA SER A 83 -2.90 -7.81 -18.18
C SER A 83 -2.38 -7.27 -16.83
N HIS A 84 -1.39 -6.38 -16.79
CA HIS A 84 -0.85 -5.80 -15.56
C HIS A 84 -1.61 -4.54 -15.13
N LEU A 85 -1.79 -4.40 -13.81
CA LEU A 85 -2.51 -3.31 -13.17
C LEU A 85 -1.80 -2.87 -11.90
N THR A 86 -1.90 -1.58 -11.58
CA THR A 86 -1.54 -1.07 -10.26
C THR A 86 -2.62 -1.44 -9.26
N PHE A 87 -3.90 -1.31 -9.64
CA PHE A 87 -5.06 -1.61 -8.82
C PHE A 87 -5.91 -2.71 -9.45
N PHE A 88 -6.29 -3.70 -8.65
CA PHE A 88 -7.15 -4.78 -9.10
C PHE A 88 -7.94 -5.38 -7.92
N GLU A 89 -9.01 -6.10 -8.23
CA GLU A 89 -9.75 -6.91 -7.27
C GLU A 89 -9.29 -8.37 -7.31
N MET A 90 -8.88 -8.89 -6.16
CA MET A 90 -8.57 -10.30 -5.98
C MET A 90 -9.77 -11.02 -5.37
N LEU A 91 -10.50 -11.76 -6.19
CA LEU A 91 -11.45 -12.77 -5.72
C LEU A 91 -10.69 -13.89 -5.02
N GLY A 92 -11.18 -14.34 -3.87
CA GLY A 92 -10.58 -15.46 -3.18
C GLY A 92 -11.55 -16.19 -2.26
N ASN A 93 -11.39 -17.51 -2.18
CA ASN A 93 -11.94 -18.36 -1.14
C ASN A 93 -10.82 -18.83 -0.22
N PHE A 94 -11.11 -18.88 1.07
CA PHE A 94 -10.13 -19.17 2.12
C PHE A 94 -10.67 -20.22 3.07
N SER A 95 -9.82 -21.16 3.48
CA SER A 95 -10.14 -22.25 4.41
C SER A 95 -9.15 -22.26 5.56
N PHE A 96 -9.66 -22.20 6.79
CA PHE A 96 -8.87 -22.28 8.02
C PHE A 96 -9.03 -23.67 8.66
N GLY A 97 -8.83 -24.72 7.85
CA GLY A 97 -9.05 -26.12 8.26
C GLY A 97 -10.46 -26.65 7.99
N GLY A 98 -11.27 -25.98 7.17
CA GLY A 98 -12.62 -26.46 6.80
C GLY A 98 -12.64 -27.42 5.61
N TYR A 99 -11.67 -27.29 4.70
CA TYR A 99 -11.38 -28.19 3.56
C TYR A 99 -9.96 -27.94 3.06
N PHE A 100 -9.46 -28.79 2.15
CA PHE A 100 -8.10 -28.68 1.63
C PHE A 100 -8.03 -28.93 0.10
N LYS A 101 -6.98 -29.60 -0.39
CA LYS A 101 -6.65 -29.75 -1.82
C LYS A 101 -7.80 -30.30 -2.67
N GLU A 102 -8.43 -31.40 -2.25
CA GLU A 102 -9.45 -32.07 -3.05
C GLU A 102 -10.66 -31.17 -3.32
N GLU A 103 -11.24 -30.56 -2.30
CA GLU A 103 -12.37 -29.65 -2.48
C GLU A 103 -11.95 -28.33 -3.14
N ALA A 104 -10.77 -27.78 -2.83
CA ALA A 104 -10.30 -26.55 -3.44
C ALA A 104 -10.18 -26.67 -4.97
N ILE A 105 -9.52 -27.74 -5.44
CA ILE A 105 -9.35 -28.01 -6.87
C ILE A 105 -10.69 -28.28 -7.55
N ARG A 106 -11.55 -29.09 -6.92
CA ARG A 106 -12.91 -29.38 -7.43
C ARG A 106 -13.75 -28.11 -7.56
N TYR A 107 -13.75 -27.24 -6.54
CA TYR A 107 -14.49 -25.97 -6.57
C TYR A 107 -13.96 -25.03 -7.65
N ALA A 108 -12.64 -24.95 -7.82
CA ALA A 108 -12.04 -24.13 -8.87
C ALA A 108 -12.41 -24.63 -10.27
N TYR A 109 -12.34 -25.94 -10.51
CA TYR A 109 -12.77 -26.54 -11.77
C TYR A 109 -14.27 -26.32 -12.04
N GLU A 110 -15.14 -26.62 -11.07
CA GLU A 110 -16.58 -26.42 -11.19
C GLU A 110 -16.92 -24.96 -11.52
N PHE A 111 -16.28 -24.00 -10.86
CA PHE A 111 -16.54 -22.59 -11.12
C PHE A 111 -16.04 -22.17 -12.52
N ILE A 112 -14.80 -22.50 -12.90
CA ILE A 112 -14.25 -22.10 -14.20
C ILE A 112 -15.00 -22.78 -15.36
N VAL A 113 -15.25 -24.08 -15.28
CA VAL A 113 -15.80 -24.85 -16.39
C VAL A 113 -17.33 -24.88 -16.37
N SER A 114 -17.94 -25.20 -15.23
CA SER A 114 -19.39 -25.38 -15.17
C SER A 114 -20.12 -24.04 -15.00
N GLU A 115 -19.64 -23.15 -14.13
CA GLU A 115 -20.30 -21.87 -13.91
C GLU A 115 -19.97 -20.83 -14.98
N LEU A 116 -18.72 -20.74 -15.44
CA LEU A 116 -18.31 -19.73 -16.40
C LEU A 116 -18.24 -20.25 -17.85
N GLY A 117 -18.28 -21.56 -18.06
CA GLY A 117 -18.21 -22.14 -19.41
C GLY A 117 -16.85 -21.95 -20.08
N LEU A 118 -15.79 -21.75 -19.30
CA LEU A 118 -14.42 -21.58 -19.82
C LEU A 118 -13.75 -22.94 -19.98
N SER A 119 -12.84 -23.03 -20.96
CA SER A 119 -12.00 -24.21 -21.17
C SER A 119 -10.62 -23.98 -20.57
N ILE A 120 -10.17 -24.92 -19.74
CA ILE A 120 -8.82 -24.88 -19.16
C ILE A 120 -7.81 -25.34 -20.22
N ASP A 121 -6.79 -24.51 -20.47
CA ASP A 121 -5.69 -24.86 -21.40
C ASP A 121 -4.77 -25.87 -20.75
N TYR A 122 -4.29 -25.53 -19.55
CA TYR A 122 -3.48 -26.36 -18.69
C TYR A 122 -3.55 -25.86 -17.25
N VAL A 123 -3.13 -26.72 -16.33
CA VAL A 123 -2.88 -26.38 -14.92
C VAL A 123 -1.41 -26.63 -14.60
N THR A 124 -0.89 -25.96 -13.60
CA THR A 124 0.49 -26.16 -13.11
C THR A 124 0.46 -26.71 -11.69
N VAL A 125 1.44 -27.54 -11.32
CA VAL A 125 1.63 -28.04 -9.96
C VAL A 125 3.11 -27.97 -9.57
N PHE A 126 3.38 -27.77 -8.28
CA PHE A 126 4.74 -27.66 -7.76
C PHE A 126 5.53 -28.95 -7.92
N VAL A 127 6.66 -28.88 -8.62
CA VAL A 127 7.54 -30.03 -8.92
C VAL A 127 8.31 -30.55 -7.69
N GLY A 128 8.46 -29.73 -6.64
CA GLY A 128 9.29 -30.02 -5.49
C GLY A 128 10.67 -29.33 -5.56
N ASP A 129 11.30 -29.18 -4.40
CA ASP A 129 12.70 -28.76 -4.23
C ASP A 129 13.38 -29.58 -3.11
N GLU A 130 14.53 -29.12 -2.62
CA GLU A 130 15.27 -29.79 -1.54
C GLU A 130 14.53 -29.77 -0.18
N ASN A 131 13.62 -28.82 0.03
CA ASN A 131 12.93 -28.58 1.30
C ASN A 131 11.47 -29.06 1.29
N VAL A 132 10.82 -29.00 0.13
CA VAL A 132 9.39 -29.29 -0.04
C VAL A 132 9.21 -30.32 -1.16
N PRO A 133 8.57 -31.47 -0.91
CA PRO A 133 8.42 -32.51 -1.92
C PRO A 133 7.49 -32.07 -3.06
N PHE A 134 7.53 -32.83 -4.16
CA PHE A 134 6.56 -32.75 -5.24
C PHE A 134 5.12 -32.77 -4.71
N ASP A 135 4.27 -31.85 -5.18
CA ASP A 135 2.85 -31.81 -4.83
C ASP A 135 2.05 -32.89 -5.59
N LYS A 136 2.32 -34.14 -5.22
CA LYS A 136 1.69 -35.33 -5.82
C LYS A 136 0.18 -35.37 -5.60
N GLU A 137 -0.29 -34.85 -4.48
CA GLU A 137 -1.72 -34.86 -4.14
C GLU A 137 -2.51 -34.02 -5.15
N SER A 138 -2.11 -32.77 -5.37
CA SER A 138 -2.75 -31.90 -6.36
C SER A 138 -2.64 -32.47 -7.78
N TYR A 139 -1.50 -33.07 -8.13
CA TYR A 139 -1.32 -33.74 -9.42
C TYR A 139 -2.32 -34.86 -9.67
N GLU A 140 -2.53 -35.74 -8.68
CA GLU A 140 -3.48 -36.85 -8.83
C GLU A 140 -4.93 -36.35 -8.84
N ILE A 141 -5.28 -35.35 -8.03
CA ILE A 141 -6.63 -34.76 -8.04
C ILE A 141 -6.95 -34.15 -9.41
N TRP A 142 -6.01 -33.42 -10.02
CA TRP A 142 -6.24 -32.78 -11.33
C TRP A 142 -6.51 -33.78 -12.46
N LYS A 143 -6.03 -35.02 -12.38
CA LYS A 143 -6.26 -36.06 -13.39
C LYS A 143 -7.73 -36.45 -13.52
N ASP A 144 -8.53 -36.19 -12.49
CA ASP A 144 -9.98 -36.43 -12.54
C ASP A 144 -10.73 -35.33 -13.33
N PHE A 145 -10.10 -34.17 -13.56
CA PHE A 145 -10.74 -32.98 -14.12
C PHE A 145 -10.17 -32.56 -15.49
N VAL A 146 -8.88 -32.80 -15.72
CA VAL A 146 -8.21 -32.47 -16.98
C VAL A 146 -7.34 -33.65 -17.45
N PRO A 147 -7.14 -33.81 -18.76
CA PRO A 147 -6.17 -34.77 -19.30
C PRO A 147 -4.77 -34.57 -18.71
N GLU A 148 -4.04 -35.67 -18.49
CA GLU A 148 -2.73 -35.64 -17.82
C GLU A 148 -1.71 -34.78 -18.57
N GLU A 149 -1.77 -34.70 -19.91
CA GLU A 149 -0.92 -33.84 -20.74
C GLU A 149 -1.13 -32.34 -20.50
N LYS A 150 -2.26 -31.96 -19.87
CA LYS A 150 -2.57 -30.59 -19.47
C LYS A 150 -2.10 -30.27 -18.04
N ILE A 151 -1.45 -31.21 -17.34
CA ILE A 151 -0.92 -30.99 -15.98
C ILE A 151 0.59 -30.78 -16.09
N LYS A 152 1.03 -29.52 -16.02
CA LYS A 152 2.44 -29.14 -16.09
C LYS A 152 3.06 -29.08 -14.70
N LYS A 153 4.37 -29.34 -14.60
CA LYS A 153 5.12 -29.30 -13.34
C LYS A 153 6.10 -28.14 -13.37
N PHE A 154 5.90 -27.11 -12.56
CA PHE A 154 6.77 -25.93 -12.50
C PHE A 154 7.53 -25.84 -11.17
N GLY A 155 8.57 -25.00 -11.18
CA GLY A 155 9.48 -24.80 -10.06
C GLY A 155 8.90 -23.90 -8.96
N LYS A 156 9.76 -23.55 -8.01
CA LYS A 156 9.42 -22.72 -6.85
C LYS A 156 8.97 -21.31 -7.23
N GLU A 157 9.58 -20.75 -8.28
CA GLU A 157 9.27 -19.39 -8.76
C GLU A 157 7.79 -19.22 -9.16
N ASP A 158 7.16 -20.27 -9.69
CA ASP A 158 5.78 -20.23 -10.18
C ASP A 158 4.78 -20.95 -9.25
N ASN A 159 5.19 -22.04 -8.59
CA ASN A 159 4.25 -22.92 -7.87
C ASN A 159 4.55 -23.05 -6.38
N PHE A 160 5.24 -22.09 -5.78
CA PHE A 160 5.36 -21.99 -4.34
C PHE A 160 5.19 -20.54 -3.89
N TRP A 161 4.12 -20.27 -3.14
CA TRP A 161 3.76 -18.90 -2.75
C TRP A 161 3.97 -18.65 -1.26
N GLY A 162 4.37 -17.42 -0.96
CA GLY A 162 4.51 -16.89 0.40
C GLY A 162 5.96 -16.83 0.90
N PRO A 163 6.17 -16.20 2.07
CA PRO A 163 5.15 -15.53 2.87
C PRO A 163 4.80 -14.15 2.32
N THR A 164 3.60 -13.65 2.65
CA THR A 164 3.33 -12.22 2.45
C THR A 164 4.01 -11.41 3.55
N GLY A 165 5.00 -10.60 3.15
CA GLY A 165 5.86 -9.84 4.06
C GLY A 165 7.16 -10.59 4.35
N LYS A 166 7.75 -10.36 5.53
CA LYS A 166 9.02 -11.01 5.93
C LYS A 166 8.87 -12.45 6.41
N GLU A 167 7.67 -12.81 6.87
CA GLU A 167 7.34 -14.10 7.47
C GLU A 167 5.84 -14.38 7.40
N GLY A 168 5.42 -15.63 7.46
CA GLY A 168 4.01 -15.98 7.40
C GLY A 168 3.69 -17.35 6.78
N PRO A 169 2.39 -17.67 6.62
CA PRO A 169 1.95 -18.86 5.90
C PRO A 169 2.45 -18.89 4.45
N CYS A 170 2.79 -20.08 3.97
CA CYS A 170 3.26 -20.35 2.62
C CYS A 170 3.02 -21.82 2.24
N GLY A 171 3.18 -22.14 0.96
CA GLY A 171 3.25 -23.52 0.52
C GLY A 171 3.09 -23.74 -0.99
N PRO A 172 3.01 -25.03 -1.40
CA PRO A 172 2.79 -25.42 -2.79
C PRO A 172 1.52 -24.79 -3.35
N THR A 173 1.54 -24.50 -4.64
CA THR A 173 0.43 -23.87 -5.35
C THR A 173 0.15 -24.60 -6.64
N THR A 174 -1.13 -24.60 -7.02
CA THR A 174 -1.55 -24.96 -8.38
C THR A 174 -2.21 -23.75 -9.04
N GLU A 175 -1.94 -23.56 -10.32
CA GLU A 175 -2.49 -22.43 -11.09
C GLU A 175 -3.27 -22.92 -12.31
N ILE A 176 -4.33 -22.19 -12.64
CA ILE A 176 -5.22 -22.48 -13.77
C ILE A 176 -4.98 -21.47 -14.88
N TYR A 177 -4.68 -21.97 -16.08
CA TYR A 177 -4.46 -21.14 -17.27
C TYR A 177 -5.61 -21.29 -18.26
N VAL A 178 -6.11 -20.16 -18.75
CA VAL A 178 -7.14 -20.06 -19.80
C VAL A 178 -6.62 -19.10 -20.87
N ASN A 179 -6.61 -19.55 -22.13
CA ASN A 179 -5.99 -18.83 -23.26
C ASN A 179 -4.58 -18.31 -22.96
N GLY A 180 -3.75 -19.13 -22.30
CA GLY A 180 -2.38 -18.78 -21.91
C GLY A 180 -2.22 -17.75 -20.78
N VAL A 181 -3.31 -17.33 -20.13
CA VAL A 181 -3.28 -16.39 -19.01
C VAL A 181 -3.64 -17.11 -17.71
N GLU A 182 -2.84 -16.91 -16.66
CA GLU A 182 -3.15 -17.36 -15.30
C GLU A 182 -4.38 -16.61 -14.79
N VAL A 183 -5.48 -17.34 -14.56
CA VAL A 183 -6.74 -16.78 -14.05
C VAL A 183 -6.95 -17.03 -12.56
N TRP A 184 -6.36 -18.10 -12.00
CA TRP A 184 -6.57 -18.47 -10.60
C TRP A 184 -5.38 -19.26 -10.07
N ASN A 185 -4.82 -18.81 -8.94
CA ASN A 185 -3.87 -19.59 -8.14
C ASN A 185 -4.54 -20.11 -6.86
N ILE A 186 -4.17 -21.33 -6.46
CA ILE A 186 -4.66 -22.03 -5.27
C ILE A 186 -3.45 -22.43 -4.45
N VAL A 187 -3.15 -21.63 -3.43
CA VAL A 187 -2.05 -21.80 -2.49
C VAL A 187 -2.49 -22.69 -1.34
N PHE A 188 -1.73 -23.75 -1.10
CA PHE A 188 -1.92 -24.66 0.02
C PHE A 188 -0.99 -24.24 1.15
N ASN A 189 -1.53 -23.50 2.12
CA ASN A 189 -0.79 -23.08 3.30
C ASN A 189 -0.50 -24.28 4.20
N GLU A 190 0.62 -24.96 3.92
CA GLU A 190 1.11 -26.14 4.65
C GLU A 190 2.25 -25.78 5.61
N TYR A 191 2.91 -24.64 5.38
CA TYR A 191 4.10 -24.22 6.10
C TYR A 191 4.00 -22.79 6.61
N TYR A 192 4.69 -22.51 7.71
CA TYR A 192 5.07 -21.18 8.15
C TYR A 192 6.51 -20.93 7.72
N CYS A 193 6.73 -19.86 6.97
CA CYS A 193 8.05 -19.38 6.62
C CYS A 193 8.55 -18.40 7.68
N TRP A 194 9.64 -18.78 8.35
CA TRP A 194 10.41 -17.93 9.23
C TRP A 194 11.52 -17.18 8.48
N PRO A 195 11.79 -15.91 8.83
CA PRO A 195 12.99 -15.24 8.36
C PRO A 195 14.18 -15.88 9.06
N LYS A 196 15.26 -16.24 8.34
CA LYS A 196 16.52 -16.60 9.01
C LYS A 196 17.01 -15.37 9.78
N ALA A 197 17.21 -15.52 11.09
CA ALA A 197 17.65 -14.47 12.00
C ALA A 197 18.83 -13.66 11.44
N ASP A 198 18.74 -12.33 11.49
CA ASP A 198 19.76 -11.26 11.42
C ASP A 198 21.17 -11.56 10.85
N GLN A 199 21.32 -12.45 9.87
CA GLN A 199 22.60 -12.66 9.18
C GLN A 199 22.70 -11.67 8.01
N PRO A 200 23.68 -10.76 8.02
CA PRO A 200 23.89 -9.86 6.89
C PRO A 200 24.25 -10.69 5.64
N GLY A 201 23.36 -10.72 4.65
CA GLY A 201 23.58 -11.39 3.36
C GLY A 201 22.66 -12.58 3.03
N ALA A 202 21.71 -12.95 3.89
CA ALA A 202 20.71 -13.96 3.54
C ALA A 202 19.72 -13.43 2.48
N GLY A 203 19.66 -14.11 1.33
CA GLY A 203 18.65 -13.88 0.30
C GLY A 203 17.32 -14.58 0.62
N LEU A 204 16.32 -14.41 -0.25
CA LEU A 204 15.00 -15.08 -0.16
C LEU A 204 15.08 -16.61 -0.19
N ASP A 205 16.20 -17.18 -0.62
CA ASP A 205 16.42 -18.63 -0.77
C ASP A 205 16.72 -19.35 0.54
N ASP A 206 16.80 -18.62 1.66
CA ASP A 206 17.33 -19.10 2.94
C ASP A 206 16.25 -19.12 4.06
N GLN A 207 15.02 -19.49 3.72
CA GLN A 207 13.87 -19.54 4.64
C GLN A 207 13.80 -20.86 5.42
N ILE A 208 13.46 -20.80 6.72
CA ILE A 208 13.15 -21.99 7.52
C ILE A 208 11.65 -22.25 7.44
N LEU A 209 11.28 -23.43 6.94
CA LEU A 209 9.89 -23.86 6.82
C LEU A 209 9.50 -24.76 8.01
N GLU A 210 8.44 -24.38 8.70
CA GLU A 210 7.83 -25.18 9.76
C GLU A 210 6.43 -25.60 9.34
N LYS A 211 6.02 -26.86 9.57
CA LYS A 211 4.67 -27.28 9.21
C LYS A 211 3.62 -26.58 10.07
N LEU A 212 2.57 -26.06 9.43
CA LEU A 212 1.44 -25.49 10.14
C LEU A 212 0.67 -26.60 10.87
N PRO A 213 0.19 -26.36 12.11
CA PRO A 213 -0.66 -27.32 12.82
C PRO A 213 -1.97 -27.62 12.08
N THR A 214 -2.52 -26.61 11.42
CA THR A 214 -3.74 -26.70 10.61
C THR A 214 -3.42 -26.17 9.21
N PRO A 215 -3.41 -27.03 8.17
CA PRO A 215 -3.23 -26.56 6.81
C PRO A 215 -4.45 -25.76 6.36
N GLY A 216 -4.23 -24.82 5.44
CA GLY A 216 -5.27 -23.94 4.93
C GLY A 216 -5.24 -23.80 3.41
N VAL A 217 -6.33 -23.28 2.87
CA VAL A 217 -6.44 -22.93 1.44
C VAL A 217 -6.51 -21.43 1.34
N ASP A 218 -5.65 -20.86 0.51
CA ASP A 218 -5.63 -19.45 0.14
C ASP A 218 -5.65 -19.36 -1.38
N THR A 219 -6.60 -18.62 -1.95
CA THR A 219 -6.70 -18.50 -3.40
C THR A 219 -6.72 -17.05 -3.85
N GLY A 220 -6.11 -16.78 -5.00
CA GLY A 220 -6.19 -15.49 -5.68
C GLY A 220 -6.66 -15.64 -7.13
N MET A 221 -7.75 -14.97 -7.47
CA MET A 221 -8.28 -14.87 -8.82
C MET A 221 -8.50 -13.39 -9.16
N GLY A 222 -7.72 -12.86 -10.10
CA GLY A 222 -7.86 -11.47 -10.54
C GLY A 222 -9.18 -11.27 -11.31
N LEU A 223 -10.09 -10.46 -10.78
CA LEU A 223 -11.40 -10.21 -11.40
C LEU A 223 -11.24 -9.66 -12.83
N GLU A 224 -10.24 -8.84 -13.06
CA GLU A 224 -9.95 -8.18 -14.33
C GLU A 224 -9.51 -9.20 -15.39
N ARG A 225 -8.61 -10.13 -15.05
CA ARG A 225 -8.19 -11.22 -15.95
C ARG A 225 -9.33 -12.18 -16.23
N LEU A 226 -10.12 -12.52 -15.21
CA LEU A 226 -11.29 -13.38 -15.39
C LEU A 226 -12.35 -12.71 -16.28
N SER A 227 -12.60 -11.41 -16.08
CA SER A 227 -13.53 -10.62 -16.90
C SER A 227 -13.07 -10.58 -18.35
N MET A 228 -11.76 -10.43 -18.61
CA MET A 228 -11.20 -10.51 -19.96
C MET A 228 -11.53 -11.85 -20.64
N MET A 229 -11.38 -12.98 -19.94
CA MET A 229 -11.72 -14.30 -20.49
C MET A 229 -13.21 -14.47 -20.75
N VAL A 230 -14.05 -14.08 -19.79
CA VAL A 230 -15.51 -14.26 -19.87
C VAL A 230 -16.13 -13.34 -20.93
N GLN A 231 -15.61 -12.11 -21.07
CA GLN A 231 -16.09 -11.12 -22.04
C GLN A 231 -15.41 -11.26 -23.41
N LYS A 232 -14.36 -12.07 -23.51
CA LYS A 232 -13.60 -12.34 -24.74
C LYS A 232 -12.97 -11.06 -25.32
N THR A 233 -12.42 -10.23 -24.44
CA THR A 233 -11.75 -9.00 -24.82
C THR A 233 -10.25 -9.25 -25.07
N PRO A 234 -9.60 -8.48 -25.96
CA PRO A 234 -8.19 -8.70 -26.29
C PRO A 234 -7.24 -8.35 -25.12
N THR A 235 -7.62 -7.38 -24.28
CA THR A 235 -6.92 -7.08 -23.02
C THR A 235 -7.93 -6.85 -21.90
N ILE A 236 -7.41 -6.72 -20.67
CA ILE A 236 -8.23 -6.36 -19.50
C ILE A 236 -8.86 -4.97 -19.64
N PHE A 237 -8.29 -4.09 -20.47
CA PHE A 237 -8.71 -2.70 -20.60
C PHE A 237 -9.94 -2.52 -21.48
N GLU A 238 -10.31 -3.50 -22.30
CA GLU A 238 -11.57 -3.45 -23.06
C GLU A 238 -12.74 -4.11 -22.32
N THR A 239 -12.53 -4.57 -21.08
CA THR A 239 -13.62 -5.06 -20.23
C THR A 239 -14.53 -3.92 -19.76
N ASP A 240 -15.70 -4.28 -19.25
CA ASP A 240 -16.63 -3.33 -18.60
C ASP A 240 -15.99 -2.54 -17.46
N LEU A 241 -14.95 -3.07 -16.82
CA LEU A 241 -14.22 -2.40 -15.74
C LEU A 241 -13.52 -1.12 -16.24
N PHE A 242 -13.05 -1.06 -17.48
CA PHE A 242 -12.24 0.08 -17.97
C PHE A 242 -12.88 0.82 -19.14
N GLY A 243 -13.83 0.20 -19.84
CA GLY A 243 -14.41 0.74 -21.06
C GLY A 243 -15.05 2.12 -20.90
N HIS A 244 -15.58 2.46 -19.72
CA HIS A 244 -16.18 3.77 -19.45
C HIS A 244 -15.12 4.89 -19.46
N ILE A 245 -14.03 4.70 -18.72
CA ILE A 245 -12.92 5.65 -18.65
C ILE A 245 -12.24 5.77 -20.02
N ILE A 246 -11.96 4.65 -20.70
CA ILE A 246 -11.30 4.67 -22.01
C ILE A 246 -12.11 5.45 -23.05
N ARG A 247 -13.44 5.22 -23.13
CA ARG A 247 -14.30 5.98 -24.04
C ARG A 247 -14.32 7.46 -23.72
N GLU A 248 -14.24 7.83 -22.43
CA GLU A 248 -14.19 9.24 -22.05
C GLU A 248 -12.83 9.88 -22.38
N ILE A 249 -11.72 9.15 -22.25
CA ILE A 249 -10.40 9.61 -22.71
C ILE A 249 -10.43 9.82 -24.23
N GLU A 250 -10.98 8.88 -25.00
CA GLU A 250 -11.11 9.00 -26.47
C GLU A 250 -11.91 10.25 -26.85
N LYS A 251 -13.07 10.44 -26.22
CA LYS A 251 -13.92 11.61 -26.46
C LYS A 251 -13.23 12.93 -26.11
N ALA A 252 -12.51 12.99 -25.00
CA ALA A 252 -11.89 14.22 -24.51
C ALA A 252 -10.59 14.56 -25.25
N SER A 253 -9.82 13.56 -25.68
CA SER A 253 -8.59 13.73 -26.45
C SER A 253 -8.84 13.94 -27.95
N GLY A 254 -9.94 13.39 -28.48
CA GLY A 254 -10.18 13.29 -29.92
C GLY A 254 -9.27 12.25 -30.62
N VAL A 255 -8.57 11.41 -29.85
CA VAL A 255 -7.68 10.35 -30.34
C VAL A 255 -8.40 9.01 -30.20
N SER A 256 -8.47 8.23 -31.27
CA SER A 256 -9.02 6.86 -31.24
C SER A 256 -8.25 6.00 -30.26
N TYR A 257 -8.93 5.22 -29.41
CA TYR A 257 -8.23 4.26 -28.56
C TYR A 257 -7.54 3.17 -29.38
N PHE A 258 -8.21 2.65 -30.41
CA PHE A 258 -7.66 1.64 -31.31
C PHE A 258 -6.88 2.26 -32.47
N ASP A 259 -5.74 1.63 -32.82
CA ASP A 259 -4.91 1.92 -33.99
C ASP A 259 -4.30 3.33 -34.03
N SER A 260 -4.16 3.97 -32.87
CA SER A 260 -3.59 5.31 -32.74
C SER A 260 -2.12 5.32 -32.35
N GLY A 261 -1.58 4.19 -31.87
CA GLY A 261 -0.25 4.12 -31.26
C GLY A 261 -0.20 4.69 -29.84
N TYR A 262 -1.34 5.12 -29.29
CA TYR A 262 -1.48 5.65 -27.92
C TYR A 262 -2.22 4.69 -26.99
N GLU A 263 -2.46 3.43 -27.38
CA GLU A 263 -3.18 2.41 -26.60
C GLU A 263 -2.59 2.31 -25.18
N LYS A 264 -1.26 2.21 -25.08
CA LYS A 264 -0.56 2.13 -23.79
C LYS A 264 -0.83 3.35 -22.91
N VAL A 265 -0.89 4.55 -23.49
CA VAL A 265 -1.14 5.80 -22.78
C VAL A 265 -2.55 5.82 -22.18
N PHE A 266 -3.55 5.41 -22.95
CA PHE A 266 -4.93 5.29 -22.47
C PHE A 266 -5.05 4.33 -21.30
N ARG A 267 -4.40 3.17 -21.41
CA ARG A 267 -4.42 2.11 -20.40
C ARG A 267 -3.78 2.55 -19.09
N ILE A 268 -2.61 3.21 -19.16
CA ILE A 268 -1.93 3.78 -17.97
C ILE A 268 -2.82 4.80 -17.27
N ILE A 269 -3.43 5.73 -18.02
CA ILE A 269 -4.34 6.72 -17.44
C ILE A 269 -5.52 6.03 -16.75
N ALA A 270 -6.13 5.05 -17.41
CA ALA A 270 -7.31 4.37 -16.86
C ALA A 270 -7.01 3.55 -15.60
N ASP A 271 -5.90 2.80 -15.56
CA ASP A 271 -5.46 2.07 -14.37
C ASP A 271 -5.11 3.00 -13.22
N HIS A 272 -4.23 3.98 -13.46
CA HIS A 272 -3.72 4.82 -12.38
C HIS A 272 -4.82 5.66 -11.75
N ILE A 273 -5.81 6.14 -12.53
CA ILE A 273 -6.95 6.89 -11.96
C ILE A 273 -7.74 6.03 -10.98
N LYS A 274 -7.98 4.76 -11.28
CA LYS A 274 -8.62 3.85 -10.33
C LYS A 274 -7.77 3.67 -9.08
N ALA A 275 -6.48 3.37 -9.24
CA ALA A 275 -5.57 3.21 -8.12
C ALA A 275 -5.55 4.45 -7.20
N ILE A 276 -5.46 5.64 -7.79
CA ILE A 276 -5.51 6.93 -7.09
C ILE A 276 -6.80 7.08 -6.28
N VAL A 277 -7.96 6.83 -6.90
CA VAL A 277 -9.28 6.96 -6.25
C VAL A 277 -9.38 6.03 -5.04
N PHE A 278 -8.97 4.77 -5.18
CA PHE A 278 -9.05 3.81 -4.09
C PHE A 278 -8.03 4.10 -2.96
N ILE A 279 -6.81 4.51 -3.30
CA ILE A 279 -5.80 4.89 -2.31
C ILE A 279 -6.25 6.11 -1.50
N LEU A 280 -6.77 7.15 -2.17
CA LEU A 280 -7.34 8.34 -1.52
C LEU A 280 -8.54 7.99 -0.63
N SER A 281 -9.44 7.13 -1.13
CA SER A 281 -10.60 6.66 -0.35
C SER A 281 -10.19 5.96 0.94
N ASP A 282 -9.06 5.26 0.97
CA ASP A 282 -8.54 4.60 2.17
C ASP A 282 -7.68 5.52 3.06
N GLY A 283 -7.75 6.84 2.83
CA GLY A 283 -7.22 7.87 3.73
C GLY A 283 -5.73 8.18 3.52
N VAL A 284 -5.13 7.73 2.43
CA VAL A 284 -3.74 8.07 2.09
C VAL A 284 -3.72 9.41 1.35
N ALA A 285 -2.97 10.38 1.88
CA ALA A 285 -2.75 11.67 1.22
C ALA A 285 -1.38 11.72 0.48
N PRO A 286 -1.25 12.50 -0.60
CA PRO A 286 0.03 12.66 -1.31
C PRO A 286 1.14 13.21 -0.41
N SER A 287 2.30 12.55 -0.38
CA SER A 287 3.43 12.94 0.48
C SER A 287 4.80 12.64 -0.17
N ASN A 288 5.90 12.96 0.53
CA ASN A 288 7.26 12.67 0.08
C ASN A 288 7.77 11.27 0.50
N SER A 289 6.96 10.47 1.20
CA SER A 289 7.42 9.21 1.80
C SER A 289 6.36 8.11 1.75
N GLU A 290 6.82 6.86 1.73
CA GLU A 290 5.99 5.65 1.88
C GLU A 290 4.77 5.64 0.93
N ARG A 291 3.57 5.36 1.45
CA ARG A 291 2.31 5.30 0.70
C ARG A 291 1.99 6.60 -0.02
N GLY A 292 2.23 7.73 0.64
CA GLY A 292 1.96 9.05 0.06
C GLY A 292 2.89 9.37 -1.11
N TYR A 293 4.12 8.84 -1.11
CA TYR A 293 5.02 8.92 -2.28
C TYR A 293 4.47 8.12 -3.46
N VAL A 294 3.98 6.90 -3.22
CA VAL A 294 3.39 6.07 -4.29
C VAL A 294 2.17 6.76 -4.89
N LEU A 295 1.24 7.24 -4.06
CA LEU A 295 0.07 7.99 -4.54
C LEU A 295 0.49 9.19 -5.40
N ARG A 296 1.44 9.98 -4.89
CA ARG A 296 1.98 11.12 -5.62
C ARG A 296 2.58 10.71 -6.97
N ARG A 297 3.36 9.63 -7.02
CA ARG A 297 3.94 9.11 -8.27
C ARG A 297 2.85 8.77 -9.29
N LEU A 298 1.80 8.07 -8.88
CA LEU A 298 0.69 7.70 -9.76
C LEU A 298 -0.04 8.94 -10.32
N ILE A 299 -0.33 9.93 -9.46
CA ILE A 299 -0.96 11.20 -9.87
C ILE A 299 -0.10 11.89 -10.94
N ARG A 300 1.20 12.01 -10.68
CA ARG A 300 2.13 12.72 -11.57
C ARG A 300 2.33 12.02 -12.91
N ARG A 301 2.48 10.69 -12.88
CA ARG A 301 2.57 9.88 -14.09
C ARG A 301 1.31 9.99 -14.94
N THR A 302 0.13 9.99 -14.31
CA THR A 302 -1.14 10.19 -15.00
C THR A 302 -1.22 11.57 -15.66
N VAL A 303 -0.85 12.63 -14.93
CA VAL A 303 -0.82 14.01 -15.47
C VAL A 303 0.09 14.11 -16.69
N ARG A 304 1.26 13.49 -16.67
CA ARG A 304 2.13 13.44 -17.84
C ARG A 304 1.46 12.73 -19.02
N HIS A 305 0.89 11.56 -18.79
CA HIS A 305 0.26 10.77 -19.85
C HIS A 305 -0.91 11.53 -20.49
N LEU A 306 -1.65 12.33 -19.71
CA LEU A 306 -2.64 13.27 -20.25
C LEU A 306 -2.01 14.31 -21.18
N LYS A 307 -0.83 14.86 -20.84
CA LYS A 307 -0.13 15.81 -21.73
C LYS A 307 0.31 15.17 -23.05
N ILE A 308 0.64 13.88 -23.08
CA ILE A 308 0.93 13.15 -24.33
C ILE A 308 -0.28 13.18 -25.28
N LEU A 309 -1.49 13.10 -24.72
CA LEU A 309 -2.76 13.21 -25.46
C LEU A 309 -3.22 14.66 -25.66
N ASN A 310 -2.37 15.66 -25.35
CA ASN A 310 -2.72 17.08 -25.35
C ASN A 310 -3.93 17.44 -24.48
N MET A 311 -4.14 16.69 -23.39
CA MET A 311 -5.24 16.90 -22.47
C MET A 311 -4.83 17.76 -21.27
N ASP A 312 -5.80 18.51 -20.75
CA ASP A 312 -5.64 19.26 -19.50
C ASP A 312 -5.70 18.31 -18.30
N SER A 313 -4.91 18.58 -17.26
CA SER A 313 -4.82 17.70 -16.09
C SER A 313 -6.07 17.72 -15.23
N SER A 314 -6.93 18.74 -15.35
CA SER A 314 -8.25 18.77 -14.72
C SER A 314 -9.17 17.62 -15.17
N PHE A 315 -8.87 16.95 -16.29
CA PHE A 315 -9.56 15.72 -16.71
C PHE A 315 -9.52 14.62 -15.63
N MET A 316 -8.47 14.59 -14.80
CA MET A 316 -8.32 13.67 -13.68
C MET A 316 -9.56 13.66 -12.78
N LEU A 317 -10.15 14.82 -12.49
CA LEU A 317 -11.33 14.92 -11.64
C LEU A 317 -12.56 14.27 -12.28
N LYS A 318 -12.70 14.41 -13.60
CA LYS A 318 -13.80 13.79 -14.35
C LYS A 318 -13.65 12.27 -14.39
N ALA A 319 -12.46 11.79 -14.71
CA ALA A 319 -12.19 10.36 -14.78
C ALA A 319 -12.23 9.69 -13.39
N ALA A 320 -11.82 10.39 -12.32
CA ALA A 320 -12.00 9.93 -10.95
C ALA A 320 -13.48 9.71 -10.61
N LYS A 321 -14.38 10.63 -11.01
CA LYS A 321 -15.83 10.45 -10.82
C LYS A 321 -16.38 9.25 -11.58
N ILE A 322 -15.90 9.01 -12.80
CA ILE A 322 -16.30 7.82 -13.58
C ILE A 322 -15.87 6.56 -12.83
N ALA A 323 -14.63 6.49 -12.35
CA ALA A 323 -14.17 5.37 -11.54
C ALA A 323 -15.01 5.18 -10.26
N MET A 324 -15.39 6.25 -9.56
CA MET A 324 -16.26 6.14 -8.38
C MET A 324 -17.65 5.60 -8.74
N GLU A 325 -18.22 6.07 -9.84
CA GLU A 325 -19.54 5.66 -10.32
C GLU A 325 -19.56 4.18 -10.74
N ASP A 326 -18.54 3.73 -11.45
CA ASP A 326 -18.39 2.34 -11.90
C ASP A 326 -18.31 1.35 -10.72
N TYR A 327 -17.80 1.81 -9.57
CA TYR A 327 -17.60 0.98 -8.37
C TYR A 327 -18.59 1.25 -7.23
N LYS A 328 -19.53 2.20 -7.37
CA LYS A 328 -20.40 2.68 -6.28
C LYS A 328 -21.21 1.60 -5.57
N GLU A 329 -21.63 0.57 -6.30
CA GLU A 329 -22.42 -0.53 -5.76
C GLU A 329 -21.59 -1.44 -4.85
N THR A 330 -20.32 -1.64 -5.21
CA THR A 330 -19.40 -2.52 -4.47
C THR A 330 -18.69 -1.76 -3.35
N TYR A 331 -18.35 -0.49 -3.58
CA TYR A 331 -17.61 0.37 -2.67
C TYR A 331 -18.31 1.72 -2.48
N PRO A 332 -19.43 1.77 -1.73
CA PRO A 332 -20.20 3.00 -1.53
C PRO A 332 -19.39 4.11 -0.81
N ASP A 333 -18.31 3.74 -0.12
CA ASP A 333 -17.38 4.69 0.48
C ASP A 333 -16.74 5.67 -0.51
N LEU A 334 -16.56 5.26 -1.77
CA LEU A 334 -16.04 6.12 -2.82
C LEU A 334 -16.92 7.36 -3.01
N ILE A 335 -18.25 7.18 -2.97
CA ILE A 335 -19.22 8.26 -3.10
C ILE A 335 -19.31 9.06 -1.79
N ARG A 336 -19.27 8.39 -0.63
CA ARG A 336 -19.28 9.08 0.68
C ARG A 336 -18.10 10.04 0.83
N LYS A 337 -16.93 9.66 0.29
CA LYS A 337 -15.68 10.42 0.35
C LYS A 337 -15.37 11.21 -0.92
N GLU A 338 -16.31 11.31 -1.88
CA GLU A 338 -16.07 11.96 -3.18
C GLU A 338 -15.42 13.34 -3.02
N LYS A 339 -15.96 14.18 -2.14
CA LYS A 339 -15.45 15.54 -1.93
C LYS A 339 -14.00 15.55 -1.43
N GLU A 340 -13.65 14.67 -0.49
CA GLU A 340 -12.30 14.57 0.06
C GLU A 340 -11.33 14.09 -1.00
N ILE A 341 -11.68 13.01 -1.72
CA ILE A 341 -10.87 12.43 -2.79
C ILE A 341 -10.58 13.47 -3.87
N LEU A 342 -11.62 14.18 -4.36
CA LEU A 342 -11.45 15.16 -5.42
C LEU A 342 -10.65 16.39 -4.99
N ASN A 343 -10.77 16.81 -3.73
CA ASN A 343 -9.99 17.96 -3.21
C ASN A 343 -8.51 17.63 -3.13
N GLU A 344 -8.15 16.47 -2.57
CA GLU A 344 -6.75 16.01 -2.48
C GLU A 344 -6.15 15.81 -3.88
N LEU A 345 -6.91 15.17 -4.78
CA LEU A 345 -6.48 14.96 -6.16
C LEU A 345 -6.22 16.28 -6.88
N LYS A 346 -7.15 17.24 -6.78
CA LYS A 346 -7.01 18.58 -7.35
C LYS A 346 -5.79 19.32 -6.79
N ALA A 347 -5.58 19.25 -5.48
CA ALA A 347 -4.48 19.96 -4.83
C ALA A 347 -3.10 19.47 -5.30
N GLU A 348 -2.89 18.16 -5.45
CA GLU A 348 -1.63 17.62 -5.96
C GLU A 348 -1.49 17.82 -7.48
N GLU A 349 -2.58 17.72 -8.24
CA GLU A 349 -2.60 17.97 -9.68
C GLU A 349 -2.20 19.42 -10.03
N GLU A 350 -2.84 20.42 -9.43
CA GLU A 350 -2.51 21.84 -9.63
C GLU A 350 -1.08 22.18 -9.18
N ARG A 351 -0.61 21.52 -8.12
CA ARG A 351 0.77 21.67 -7.63
C ARG A 351 1.75 21.10 -8.66
N PHE A 352 1.49 19.90 -9.15
CA PHE A 352 2.38 19.23 -10.08
C PHE A 352 2.38 19.89 -11.46
N GLU A 353 1.28 20.43 -11.95
CA GLU A 353 1.27 21.08 -13.27
C GLU A 353 2.26 22.25 -13.35
N LYS A 354 2.36 23.03 -12.27
CA LYS A 354 3.38 24.10 -12.14
C LYS A 354 4.80 23.54 -12.17
N THR A 355 5.03 22.44 -11.45
CA THR A 355 6.32 21.73 -11.40
C THR A 355 6.69 21.12 -12.75
N LEU A 356 5.76 20.46 -13.42
CA LEU A 356 5.95 19.76 -14.69
C LEU A 356 6.39 20.72 -15.80
N LYS A 357 5.76 21.89 -15.88
CA LYS A 357 6.12 22.92 -16.88
C LYS A 357 7.57 23.37 -16.75
N GLU A 358 8.03 23.63 -15.52
CA GLU A 358 9.42 24.01 -15.28
C GLU A 358 10.37 22.83 -15.46
N GLY A 359 10.00 21.64 -14.96
CA GLY A 359 10.76 20.40 -15.11
C GLY A 359 11.04 20.04 -16.56
N LEU A 360 10.01 20.04 -17.42
CA LEU A 360 10.17 19.78 -18.87
C LEU A 360 11.10 20.80 -19.52
N LYS A 361 10.97 22.09 -19.19
CA LYS A 361 11.86 23.14 -19.72
C LYS A 361 13.33 22.90 -19.34
N GLN A 362 13.60 22.43 -18.13
CA GLN A 362 14.97 22.12 -17.69
C GLN A 362 15.47 20.81 -18.29
N PHE A 363 14.59 19.80 -18.42
CA PHE A 363 14.90 18.56 -19.12
C PHE A 363 15.36 18.83 -20.56
N GLU A 364 14.67 19.70 -21.31
CA GLU A 364 15.10 20.08 -22.67
C GLU A 364 16.52 20.62 -22.69
N LYS A 365 16.89 21.46 -21.71
CA LYS A 365 18.26 22.00 -21.64
C LYS A 365 19.30 20.92 -21.37
N PHE A 366 19.04 20.05 -20.40
CA PHE A 366 19.98 18.98 -20.02
C PHE A 366 20.09 17.90 -21.09
N SER A 367 19.00 17.64 -21.83
CA SER A 367 18.95 16.62 -22.88
C SER A 367 19.97 16.81 -24.00
N SER A 368 20.41 18.05 -24.25
CA SER A 368 21.33 18.42 -25.33
C SER A 368 22.68 17.70 -25.31
N HIS A 369 23.12 17.17 -24.15
CA HIS A 369 24.41 16.48 -23.99
C HIS A 369 24.27 15.09 -23.34
N GLY A 370 23.05 14.55 -23.25
CA GLY A 370 22.75 13.42 -22.36
C GLY A 370 22.57 13.87 -20.91
N ILE A 371 21.81 13.10 -20.12
CA ILE A 371 21.43 13.50 -18.76
C ILE A 371 22.37 12.83 -17.76
N SER A 372 23.22 13.62 -17.09
CA SER A 372 24.10 13.09 -16.05
C SER A 372 23.32 12.76 -14.77
N GLY A 373 23.92 11.98 -13.87
CA GLY A 373 23.33 11.70 -12.57
C GLY A 373 23.07 12.96 -11.74
N HIS A 374 23.94 13.97 -11.87
CA HIS A 374 23.76 15.28 -11.26
C HIS A 374 22.57 16.04 -11.89
N ASP A 375 22.43 16.04 -13.22
CA ASP A 375 21.31 16.72 -13.89
C ASP A 375 19.98 16.09 -13.49
N ALA A 376 19.92 14.76 -13.49
CA ALA A 376 18.77 13.99 -13.02
C ALA A 376 18.46 14.31 -11.54
N PHE A 377 19.49 14.45 -10.70
CA PHE A 377 19.31 14.81 -9.30
C PHE A 377 18.84 16.26 -9.13
N ILE A 378 19.29 17.22 -9.95
CA ILE A 378 18.78 18.60 -9.96
C ILE A 378 17.30 18.61 -10.38
N LEU A 379 16.95 17.90 -11.46
CA LEU A 379 15.56 17.76 -11.93
C LEU A 379 14.66 17.28 -10.79
N PHE A 380 15.09 16.24 -10.10
CA PHE A 380 14.38 15.67 -8.94
C PHE A 380 14.32 16.62 -7.73
N SER A 381 15.48 17.06 -7.23
CA SER A 381 15.58 17.74 -5.93
C SER A 381 15.18 19.21 -5.98
N THR A 382 15.50 19.90 -7.07
CA THR A 382 15.33 21.36 -7.20
C THR A 382 14.05 21.70 -7.96
N TYR A 383 13.83 21.02 -9.08
CA TYR A 383 12.67 21.30 -9.94
C TYR A 383 11.49 20.38 -9.67
N GLY A 384 11.61 19.42 -8.73
CA GLY A 384 10.54 18.51 -8.35
C GLY A 384 10.09 17.55 -9.46
N PHE A 385 10.87 17.45 -10.54
CA PHE A 385 10.61 16.61 -11.70
C PHE A 385 11.08 15.19 -11.39
N PRO A 386 10.17 14.21 -11.20
CA PRO A 386 10.54 12.90 -10.68
C PRO A 386 11.58 12.20 -11.54
N PHE A 387 12.40 11.36 -10.90
CA PHE A 387 13.47 10.66 -11.60
C PHE A 387 12.92 9.64 -12.59
N GLU A 388 11.84 8.97 -12.22
CA GLU A 388 11.12 8.03 -13.07
C GLU A 388 10.61 8.71 -14.35
N GLU A 389 10.10 9.94 -14.22
CA GLU A 389 9.67 10.75 -15.36
C GLU A 389 10.86 11.14 -16.26
N THR A 390 12.00 11.44 -15.65
CA THR A 390 13.24 11.70 -16.39
C THR A 390 13.67 10.49 -17.21
N LEU A 391 13.63 9.28 -16.64
CA LEU A 391 13.98 8.04 -17.33
C LEU A 391 13.01 7.75 -18.48
N GLU A 392 11.71 7.86 -18.24
CA GLU A 392 10.69 7.57 -19.23
C GLU A 392 10.80 8.53 -20.43
N LEU A 393 10.99 9.83 -20.19
CA LEU A 393 11.12 10.83 -21.25
C LEU A 393 12.42 10.68 -22.03
N ALA A 394 13.50 10.33 -21.33
CA ALA A 394 14.78 10.06 -21.99
C ALA A 394 14.69 8.82 -22.88
N LYS A 395 14.03 7.75 -22.41
CA LYS A 395 13.82 6.52 -23.18
C LYS A 395 13.01 6.77 -24.46
N GLU A 396 11.91 7.51 -24.37
CA GLU A 396 11.09 7.90 -25.53
C GLU A 396 11.89 8.64 -26.61
N ARG A 397 12.91 9.41 -26.21
CA ARG A 397 13.73 10.24 -27.09
C ARG A 397 15.08 9.63 -27.44
N GLY A 398 15.36 8.41 -26.98
CA GLY A 398 16.65 7.75 -27.18
C GLY A 398 17.82 8.44 -26.47
N ILE A 399 17.56 9.20 -25.41
CA ILE A 399 18.57 9.90 -24.60
C ILE A 399 19.04 8.95 -23.48
N LYS A 400 20.36 8.89 -23.24
CA LYS A 400 20.92 8.15 -22.11
C LYS A 400 20.85 8.97 -20.82
N VAL A 401 20.50 8.30 -19.73
CA VAL A 401 20.51 8.85 -18.36
C VAL A 401 21.50 8.06 -17.53
N ASP A 402 22.35 8.73 -16.76
CA ASP A 402 23.24 8.10 -15.80
C ASP A 402 22.50 7.81 -14.47
N GLU A 403 21.86 6.65 -14.42
CA GLU A 403 21.13 6.18 -13.24
C GLU A 403 22.03 5.93 -12.02
N GLY A 404 23.26 5.46 -12.25
CA GLY A 404 24.23 5.20 -11.20
C GLY A 404 24.61 6.50 -10.49
N GLY A 405 24.96 7.52 -11.26
CA GLY A 405 25.26 8.85 -10.73
C GLY A 405 24.07 9.47 -9.99
N PHE A 406 22.82 9.28 -10.46
CA PHE A 406 21.65 9.74 -9.73
C PHE A 406 21.54 9.08 -8.36
N LYS A 407 21.70 7.75 -8.29
CA LYS A 407 21.63 6.99 -7.03
C LYS A 407 22.71 7.46 -6.05
N ASP A 408 23.91 7.74 -6.54
CA ASP A 408 25.00 8.27 -5.71
C ASP A 408 24.68 9.67 -5.14
N GLU A 409 24.19 10.59 -5.97
CA GLU A 409 23.76 11.93 -5.52
C GLU A 409 22.58 11.87 -4.55
N PHE A 410 21.59 11.03 -4.86
CA PHE A 410 20.43 10.82 -4.01
C PHE A 410 20.84 10.25 -2.65
N LYS A 411 21.73 9.27 -2.63
CA LYS A 411 22.29 8.70 -1.39
C LYS A 411 23.08 9.75 -0.60
N ARG A 412 23.91 10.56 -1.26
CA ARG A 412 24.62 11.69 -0.59
C ARG A 412 23.62 12.64 0.06
N HIS A 413 22.56 13.02 -0.64
CA HIS A 413 21.51 13.89 -0.10
C HIS A 413 20.76 13.25 1.09
N GLN A 414 20.45 11.95 0.99
CA GLN A 414 19.86 11.19 2.09
C GLN A 414 20.79 11.10 3.29
N ASP A 415 22.09 10.86 3.09
CA ASP A 415 23.08 10.77 4.17
C ASP A 415 23.26 12.14 4.85
N VAL A 416 23.28 13.25 4.10
CA VAL A 416 23.28 14.62 4.68
C VAL A 416 22.01 14.86 5.49
N SER A 417 20.86 14.46 4.98
CA SER A 417 19.58 14.56 5.69
C SER A 417 19.53 13.65 6.92
N ARG A 418 20.13 12.45 6.85
CA ARG A 418 20.20 11.46 7.94
C ARG A 418 21.17 11.92 9.02
N VAL A 419 22.32 12.51 8.70
CA VAL A 419 23.21 13.14 9.70
C VAL A 419 22.52 14.33 10.37
N GLY A 420 21.72 15.08 9.62
CA GLY A 420 20.81 16.10 10.16
C GLY A 420 19.71 15.52 11.06
N MET A 421 19.24 14.29 10.80
CA MET A 421 18.23 13.57 11.59
C MET A 421 18.80 12.74 12.74
N GLU A 422 20.01 12.19 12.69
CA GLU A 422 20.68 11.50 13.80
C GLU A 422 21.05 12.51 14.90
N LYS A 423 21.34 13.75 14.54
CA LYS A 423 21.35 14.89 15.48
C LYS A 423 19.95 15.25 16.03
N LYS A 424 18.85 14.87 15.36
CA LYS A 424 17.45 15.07 15.80
C LYS A 424 16.85 13.88 16.56
N PHE A 425 17.39 12.66 16.41
CA PHE A 425 16.78 11.40 16.90
C PHE A 425 17.56 10.71 18.03
N LYS A 426 18.60 11.34 18.59
CA LYS A 426 18.87 11.17 20.02
C LYS A 426 17.74 11.87 20.79
N GLY A 427 16.62 11.17 20.93
CA GLY A 427 15.51 11.61 21.74
C GLY A 427 15.98 11.85 23.16
N GLY A 428 15.70 13.06 23.65
CA GLY A 428 15.79 13.41 25.06
C GLY A 428 17.22 13.69 25.52
N LEU A 429 17.61 14.96 25.36
CA LEU A 429 18.72 15.62 26.05
C LEU A 429 20.14 15.35 25.53
N SER A 430 20.89 16.44 25.34
CA SER A 430 22.35 16.39 25.21
C SER A 430 23.06 16.22 26.57
N GLY A 431 22.37 16.50 27.68
CA GLY A 431 22.88 16.39 29.05
C GLY A 431 21.78 16.55 30.13
N SER A 432 22.17 16.74 31.39
CA SER A 432 21.23 16.95 32.51
C SER A 432 21.42 18.34 33.15
N SER A 433 21.76 19.36 32.35
CA SER A 433 21.99 20.70 32.90
C SER A 433 20.68 21.34 33.41
N PRO A 434 20.74 22.29 34.36
CA PRO A 434 19.57 23.03 34.81
C PRO A 434 18.83 23.75 33.66
N GLU A 435 19.55 24.23 32.64
CA GLU A 435 18.99 24.85 31.44
C GLU A 435 18.21 23.84 30.59
N GLU A 436 18.79 22.66 30.38
CA GLU A 436 18.12 21.59 29.64
C GLU A 436 16.87 21.08 30.38
N ALA A 437 16.89 20.99 31.71
CA ALA A 437 15.72 20.63 32.51
C ALA A 437 14.59 21.68 32.41
N ARG A 438 14.94 22.98 32.38
CA ARG A 438 13.97 24.06 32.14
C ARG A 438 13.34 23.96 30.75
N LEU A 439 14.14 23.74 29.71
CA LEU A 439 13.65 23.59 28.34
C LEU A 439 12.89 22.29 28.14
N HIS A 440 13.22 21.24 28.89
CA HIS A 440 12.44 20.02 28.95
C HIS A 440 11.05 20.30 29.52
N THR A 441 10.96 20.95 30.68
CA THR A 441 9.67 21.35 31.27
C THR A 441 8.86 22.23 30.32
N ALA A 442 9.52 23.16 29.63
CA ALA A 442 8.88 24.01 28.61
C ALA A 442 8.35 23.19 27.41
N THR A 443 8.95 22.05 27.09
CA THR A 443 8.47 21.14 26.03
C THR A 443 7.09 20.57 26.36
N HIS A 444 6.88 20.14 27.61
CA HIS A 444 5.60 19.61 28.07
C HIS A 444 4.51 20.68 28.07
N LEU A 445 4.86 21.90 28.50
CA LEU A 445 3.94 23.04 28.43
C LEU A 445 3.59 23.38 26.98
N LEU A 446 4.58 23.38 26.08
CA LEU A 446 4.38 23.68 24.66
C LEU A 446 3.52 22.62 23.97
N HIS A 447 3.73 21.34 24.26
CA HIS A 447 2.96 20.25 23.69
C HIS A 447 1.47 20.37 24.06
N GLN A 448 1.17 20.59 25.34
CA GLN A 448 -0.19 20.80 25.80
C GLN A 448 -0.81 22.09 25.22
N ALA A 449 -0.05 23.20 25.19
CA ALA A 449 -0.54 24.45 24.63
C ALA A 449 -0.90 24.32 23.14
N LEU A 450 -0.09 23.60 22.36
CA LEU A 450 -0.40 23.30 20.97
C LEU A 450 -1.69 22.48 20.84
N ARG A 451 -1.94 21.53 21.75
CA ARG A 451 -3.17 20.72 21.75
C ARG A 451 -4.41 21.53 22.12
N GLU A 452 -4.29 22.52 23.00
CA GLU A 452 -5.40 23.42 23.36
C GLU A 452 -5.74 24.40 22.24
N VAL A 453 -4.73 24.97 21.57
CA VAL A 453 -4.94 25.97 20.51
C VAL A 453 -5.30 25.32 19.18
N LEU A 454 -4.57 24.27 18.77
CA LEU A 454 -4.75 23.67 17.45
C LEU A 454 -5.68 22.45 17.46
N GLY A 455 -5.80 21.73 18.59
CA GLY A 455 -6.66 20.56 18.74
C GLY A 455 -5.95 19.25 19.14
N LEU A 456 -6.73 18.22 19.48
CA LEU A 456 -6.20 16.96 20.04
C LEU A 456 -5.44 16.08 19.03
N HIS A 457 -5.48 16.40 17.74
CA HIS A 457 -4.73 15.69 16.69
C HIS A 457 -3.24 16.02 16.68
N ILE A 458 -2.81 17.04 17.43
CA ILE A 458 -1.40 17.35 17.61
C ILE A 458 -0.73 16.19 18.33
N ALA A 459 0.18 15.51 17.64
CA ALA A 459 1.02 14.46 18.18
C ALA A 459 2.49 14.82 17.93
N GLN A 460 3.32 14.65 18.95
CA GLN A 460 4.77 14.82 18.83
C GLN A 460 5.35 13.89 17.75
N LYS A 461 6.20 14.45 16.89
CA LYS A 461 6.95 13.74 15.84
C LYS A 461 8.46 13.82 16.04
N GLY A 462 8.94 14.74 16.87
CA GLY A 462 10.35 14.85 17.26
C GLY A 462 10.56 15.95 18.30
N SER A 463 11.66 15.86 19.05
CA SER A 463 12.08 16.92 19.97
C SER A 463 13.61 16.96 20.06
N ASN A 464 14.17 18.17 20.12
CA ASN A 464 15.60 18.39 20.32
C ASN A 464 15.79 19.54 21.32
N ILE A 465 16.46 19.26 22.43
CA ILE A 465 16.76 20.20 23.50
C ILE A 465 18.28 20.32 23.60
N THR A 466 18.78 21.55 23.58
CA THR A 466 20.16 21.91 23.95
C THR A 466 20.11 23.01 25.01
N PRO A 467 21.22 23.36 25.69
CA PRO A 467 21.22 24.46 26.67
C PRO A 467 20.74 25.82 26.10
N GLU A 468 20.85 26.02 24.79
CA GLU A 468 20.53 27.29 24.11
C GLU A 468 19.16 27.30 23.44
N ARG A 469 18.55 26.14 23.15
CA ARG A 469 17.28 26.10 22.39
C ARG A 469 16.46 24.84 22.62
N LEU A 470 15.15 25.01 22.44
CA LEU A 470 14.17 23.95 22.28
C LEU A 470 13.66 23.93 20.83
N ARG A 471 13.59 22.74 20.23
CA ARG A 471 12.85 22.46 18.99
C ARG A 471 11.84 21.36 19.24
N PHE A 472 10.59 21.60 18.87
CA PHE A 472 9.49 20.65 18.96
C PHE A 472 8.85 20.44 17.58
N ASP A 473 8.87 19.21 17.08
CA ASP A 473 8.27 18.83 15.80
C ASP A 473 6.95 18.08 16.10
N PHE A 474 5.84 18.46 15.46
CA PHE A 474 4.51 17.89 15.72
C PHE A 474 3.68 17.73 14.43
N SER A 475 2.65 16.88 14.46
CA SER A 475 1.75 16.67 13.32
C SER A 475 0.71 17.77 13.20
N HIS A 476 0.74 18.50 12.09
CA HIS A 476 -0.28 19.47 11.70
C HIS A 476 -0.27 19.61 10.18
N ALA A 477 -1.45 19.67 9.55
CA ALA A 477 -1.59 19.62 8.09
C ALA A 477 -1.19 20.95 7.42
N GLU A 478 -1.39 22.06 8.13
CA GLU A 478 -1.16 23.41 7.64
C GLU A 478 -0.05 24.11 8.43
N LYS A 479 0.34 25.30 7.98
CA LYS A 479 1.28 26.15 8.72
C LYS A 479 0.48 26.97 9.73
N MET A 480 0.93 27.01 10.99
CA MET A 480 0.32 27.88 12.00
C MET A 480 0.29 29.34 11.54
N THR A 481 -0.83 30.00 11.79
CA THR A 481 -1.04 31.44 11.62
C THR A 481 -0.22 32.24 12.64
N GLN A 482 -0.05 33.55 12.42
CA GLN A 482 0.66 34.40 13.38
C GLN A 482 -0.12 34.52 14.71
N GLU A 483 -1.44 34.47 14.62
CA GLU A 483 -2.36 34.51 15.74
C GLU A 483 -2.24 33.26 16.60
N GLU A 484 -2.27 32.07 16.00
CA GLU A 484 -2.08 30.79 16.72
C GLU A 484 -0.69 30.69 17.36
N LEU A 485 0.35 31.16 16.67
CA LEU A 485 1.71 31.20 17.22
C LEU A 485 1.77 32.06 18.48
N LYS A 486 1.16 33.25 18.44
CA LYS A 486 1.09 34.16 19.57
C LYS A 486 0.28 33.58 20.72
N GLU A 487 -0.85 32.94 20.42
CA GLU A 487 -1.71 32.33 21.44
C GLU A 487 -1.01 31.19 22.19
N VAL A 488 -0.29 30.33 21.47
CA VAL A 488 0.54 29.26 22.07
C VAL A 488 1.64 29.86 22.94
N GLU A 489 2.35 30.88 22.44
CA GLU A 489 3.41 31.58 23.19
C GLU A 489 2.86 32.22 24.49
N ASP A 490 1.74 32.93 24.40
CA ASP A 490 1.10 33.59 25.54
C ASP A 490 0.59 32.57 26.58
N LEU A 491 0.07 31.42 26.13
CA LEU A 491 -0.38 30.34 27.00
C LEU A 491 0.78 29.68 27.75
N VAL A 492 1.87 29.34 27.05
CA VAL A 492 3.06 28.76 27.68
C VAL A 492 3.66 29.72 28.71
N ASN A 493 3.84 30.99 28.37
CA ASN A 493 4.39 32.00 29.28
C ASN A 493 3.50 32.22 30.52
N ARG A 494 2.16 32.18 30.34
CA ARG A 494 1.21 32.25 31.47
C ARG A 494 1.39 31.08 32.43
N LYS A 495 1.50 29.85 31.89
CA LYS A 495 1.69 28.64 32.70
C LYS A 495 3.03 28.61 33.43
N ILE A 496 4.09 29.16 32.82
CA ILE A 496 5.38 29.37 33.49
C ILE A 496 5.23 30.34 34.67
N ASN A 497 4.51 31.46 34.48
CA ASN A 497 4.29 32.46 35.52
C ASN A 497 3.42 31.96 36.69
N GLU A 498 2.53 31.01 36.44
CA GLU A 498 1.72 30.35 37.48
C GLU A 498 2.56 29.51 38.46
N LYS A 499 3.81 29.16 38.10
CA LYS A 499 4.71 28.34 38.92
C LYS A 499 4.06 27.01 39.36
N LEU A 500 3.41 26.35 38.41
CA LEU A 500 2.73 25.08 38.66
C LEU A 500 3.70 24.02 39.22
N PRO A 501 3.26 23.20 40.18
CA PRO A 501 4.09 22.14 40.73
C PRO A 501 4.35 21.07 39.66
N VAL A 502 5.59 20.58 39.59
CA VAL A 502 5.96 19.43 38.77
C VAL A 502 6.04 18.20 39.67
N THR A 503 5.22 17.18 39.39
CA THR A 503 5.20 15.92 40.15
C THR A 503 5.53 14.75 39.23
N ILE A 504 6.10 13.69 39.83
CA ILE A 504 6.49 12.47 39.13
C ILE A 504 5.89 11.30 39.89
N GLU A 505 5.19 10.43 39.17
CA GLU A 505 4.59 9.22 39.71
C GLU A 505 5.01 8.02 38.86
N GLU A 506 5.32 6.90 39.52
CA GLU A 506 5.55 5.62 38.85
C GLU A 506 4.30 4.77 38.89
N MET A 507 3.84 4.36 37.72
CA MET A 507 2.60 3.61 37.54
C MET A 507 2.70 2.66 36.34
N THR A 508 1.68 1.84 36.16
CA THR A 508 1.54 0.97 34.99
C THR A 508 1.07 1.77 33.77
N LEU A 509 1.26 1.21 32.57
CA LEU A 509 0.79 1.81 31.33
C LEU A 509 -0.75 1.99 31.30
N GLU A 510 -1.47 1.05 31.92
CA GLU A 510 -2.93 1.08 32.04
C GLU A 510 -3.41 2.22 32.94
N GLU A 511 -2.82 2.37 34.13
CA GLU A 511 -3.11 3.49 35.04
C GLU A 511 -2.81 4.85 34.39
N ALA A 512 -1.68 4.98 33.68
CA ALA A 512 -1.34 6.21 32.97
C ALA A 512 -2.36 6.56 31.88
N ARG A 513 -2.89 5.54 31.19
CA ARG A 513 -3.92 5.71 30.15
C ARG A 513 -5.25 6.16 30.76
N GLU A 514 -5.68 5.56 31.86
CA GLU A 514 -6.89 5.97 32.59
C GLU A 514 -6.79 7.41 33.11
N MET A 515 -5.59 7.82 33.52
CA MET A 515 -5.30 9.18 33.99
C MET A 515 -5.20 10.23 32.87
N GLY A 516 -5.33 9.81 31.61
CA GLY A 516 -5.26 10.68 30.44
C GLY A 516 -3.85 11.19 30.11
N ALA A 517 -2.80 10.46 30.50
CA ALA A 517 -1.43 10.84 30.18
C ALA A 517 -1.17 10.78 28.67
N ILE A 518 -0.43 11.75 28.14
CA ILE A 518 -0.01 11.80 26.75
C ILE A 518 1.29 10.99 26.61
N GLY A 519 1.34 10.07 25.65
CA GLY A 519 2.53 9.26 25.40
C GLY A 519 2.33 8.32 24.22
N ILE A 520 3.43 7.71 23.77
CA ILE A 520 3.37 6.63 22.79
C ILE A 520 3.02 5.37 23.57
N PHE A 521 1.84 4.79 23.37
CA PHE A 521 1.46 3.55 24.03
C PHE A 521 1.82 2.37 23.11
N GLY A 522 2.86 1.61 23.45
CA GLY A 522 3.32 0.44 22.68
C GLY A 522 4.33 -0.40 23.45
N ASP A 523 4.80 -1.51 22.88
CA ASP A 523 5.63 -2.56 23.54
C ASP A 523 7.06 -2.13 23.95
N LYS A 524 7.34 -0.82 24.00
CA LYS A 524 8.67 -0.26 24.29
C LYS A 524 8.89 0.15 25.76
N TYR A 525 7.88 0.03 26.62
CA TYR A 525 7.97 0.41 28.02
C TYR A 525 8.08 -0.83 28.92
N GLY A 526 8.89 -0.74 29.99
CA GLY A 526 8.93 -1.79 31.02
C GLY A 526 7.63 -1.83 31.85
N GLU A 527 7.54 -2.76 32.80
CA GLU A 527 6.33 -2.98 33.64
C GLU A 527 5.86 -1.73 34.41
N ARG A 528 6.76 -0.78 34.67
CA ARG A 528 6.46 0.50 35.33
C ARG A 528 7.05 1.66 34.54
N ILE A 529 6.27 2.74 34.40
CA ILE A 529 6.62 3.96 33.69
C ILE A 529 6.55 5.18 34.60
N LYS A 530 7.31 6.22 34.27
CA LYS A 530 7.25 7.53 34.94
C LYS A 530 6.30 8.45 34.19
N VAL A 531 5.34 9.01 34.92
CA VAL A 531 4.42 10.03 34.43
C VAL A 531 4.74 11.34 35.12
N TYR A 532 5.04 12.36 34.32
CA TYR A 532 5.28 13.72 34.80
C TYR A 532 3.99 14.51 34.67
N SER A 533 3.60 15.22 35.73
CA SER A 533 2.46 16.15 35.72
C SER A 533 2.93 17.56 36.06
N ILE A 534 2.48 18.55 35.30
CA ILE A 534 2.73 19.97 35.56
C ILE A 534 1.41 20.62 35.95
N GLY A 535 1.18 20.71 37.26
CA GLY A 535 -0.13 21.07 37.82
C GLY A 535 -1.24 20.19 37.25
N GLY A 536 -2.37 20.80 36.87
CA GLY A 536 -3.44 20.14 36.11
C GLY A 536 -3.39 20.40 34.60
N PHE A 537 -2.28 20.94 34.08
CA PHE A 537 -2.19 21.41 32.71
C PHE A 537 -1.64 20.34 31.76
N SER A 538 -0.43 19.86 32.01
CA SER A 538 0.19 18.79 31.20
C SER A 538 0.43 17.53 32.03
N LYS A 539 0.28 16.37 31.40
CA LYS A 539 0.54 15.05 31.96
C LYS A 539 1.09 14.14 30.87
N GLU A 540 2.35 13.74 30.97
CA GLU A 540 3.03 13.00 29.89
C GLU A 540 3.89 11.85 30.43
N ILE A 541 3.96 10.76 29.67
CA ILE A 541 4.89 9.66 29.92
C ILE A 541 6.29 10.12 29.50
N CYS A 542 7.22 10.23 30.44
CA CYS A 542 8.52 10.83 30.18
C CYS A 542 9.66 10.22 31.01
N GLY A 543 10.84 10.10 30.40
CA GLY A 543 12.09 9.67 31.05
C GLY A 543 13.13 10.79 31.20
N GLY A 544 12.71 12.06 31.10
CA GLY A 544 13.57 13.24 31.23
C GLY A 544 14.09 13.51 32.65
N PRO A 545 15.02 14.46 32.83
CA PRO A 545 15.64 14.81 34.11
C PRO A 545 14.68 15.50 35.08
#